data_AF-A0A0R1Z052-F1
#
_entry.id   AF-A0A0R1Z052-F1
#
_cell.length_a   1.000
_cell.length_b   1.000
_cell.length_c   1.000
_cell.angle_alpha   90.00
_cell.angle_beta   90.00
_cell.angle_gamma   90.00
#
_symmetry.space_group_name_H-M   'P 1'
#
loop_
_entity.id
_entity.type
_entity.pdbx_description
1 polymer ?
#
loop_
_entity_poly.entity_id
_entity_poly.type
_entity_poly.pdbx_seq_one_letter_code
_entity_poly.pdbx_strand_id
1 'polypeptide(L)'
;MKYYAVKKGRKTGIYTNWPDTQKQVSGFSGAQYKSFGLRQDAEDYLGVSHSKEDSQQLDLPIVPGQILVYTDGGSRSHGNRPGEHVKADDKAAWAFAIQLADDEKQITGTGGEYGATNNRMEIMALVRALSFLVAHDHQQEPILVVSDSRYVLNAITKKWLASWKRRGWKRSAGPLVNAELWQQLDGLLRQFPKINFKWTKGHADNSGNVLVDELLNQTMDAMKHQEGDAPDENVTVKSLPTDSEPQKAASESTQRPERKKRPIKLDTDDIKPVHEAPTHLSPTTEKSVHDIEESLKQLGLFDDDQH
;
A
#
# COMPACT_ATOMS: atom_id res chain seq x y z
N MET A 1 -3.85 -29.21 -16.26
CA MET A 1 -2.36 -29.28 -16.29
C MET A 1 -1.84 -28.65 -14.99
N LYS A 2 -0.83 -29.21 -14.32
CA LYS A 2 -0.16 -28.57 -13.17
C LYS A 2 1.24 -28.12 -13.58
N TYR A 3 1.69 -26.99 -13.06
CA TYR A 3 3.04 -26.48 -13.22
C TYR A 3 3.76 -26.57 -11.87
N TYR A 4 5.02 -26.95 -11.85
CA TYR A 4 5.82 -27.08 -10.65
C TYR A 4 7.06 -26.21 -10.80
N ALA A 5 7.17 -25.19 -9.97
CA ALA A 5 8.32 -24.31 -9.98
C ALA A 5 9.33 -24.75 -8.93
N VAL A 6 10.59 -24.98 -9.33
CA VAL A 6 11.70 -25.27 -8.43
C VAL A 6 12.59 -24.03 -8.33
N LYS A 7 12.47 -23.30 -7.21
CA LYS A 7 13.24 -22.09 -6.88
C LYS A 7 14.62 -22.43 -6.32
N LYS A 8 14.73 -23.54 -5.59
CA LYS A 8 15.99 -24.10 -5.09
C LYS A 8 15.93 -25.63 -5.17
N GLY A 9 16.91 -26.24 -5.82
CA GLY A 9 16.95 -27.69 -6.11
C GLY A 9 18.14 -28.01 -7.01
N ARG A 10 18.28 -29.28 -7.43
CA ARG A 10 19.35 -29.71 -8.35
C ARG A 10 19.32 -28.96 -9.68
N LYS A 11 18.11 -28.77 -10.23
CA LYS A 11 17.85 -27.92 -11.39
C LYS A 11 16.63 -27.06 -11.12
N THR A 12 16.80 -25.74 -11.22
CA THR A 12 15.72 -24.78 -11.06
C THR A 12 14.94 -24.63 -12.37
N GLY A 13 13.69 -24.17 -12.27
CA GLY A 13 12.81 -23.98 -13.43
C GLY A 13 11.40 -24.51 -13.24
N ILE A 14 10.63 -24.52 -14.31
CA ILE A 14 9.22 -24.92 -14.32
C ILE A 14 9.08 -26.27 -15.01
N TYR A 15 8.41 -27.19 -14.34
CA TYR A 15 8.13 -28.54 -14.78
C TYR A 15 6.62 -28.73 -14.92
N THR A 16 6.18 -29.58 -15.84
CA THR A 16 4.74 -29.84 -16.09
C THR A 16 4.26 -31.15 -15.45
N ASN A 17 5.15 -31.89 -14.79
CA ASN A 17 4.85 -33.14 -14.13
C ASN A 17 5.65 -33.29 -12.82
N TRP A 18 5.09 -34.06 -11.88
CA TRP A 18 5.69 -34.29 -10.57
C TRP A 18 6.94 -35.20 -10.61
N PRO A 19 6.99 -36.31 -11.37
CA PRO A 19 8.17 -37.17 -11.40
C PRO A 19 9.47 -36.44 -11.76
N ASP A 20 9.42 -35.50 -12.71
CA ASP A 20 10.60 -34.72 -13.10
C ASP A 20 10.95 -33.64 -12.09
N THR A 21 9.95 -33.03 -11.45
CA THR A 21 10.13 -32.08 -10.34
C THR A 21 10.80 -32.76 -9.16
N GLN A 22 10.31 -33.96 -8.79
CA GLN A 22 10.78 -34.73 -7.64
C GLN A 22 12.26 -35.08 -7.76
N LYS A 23 12.74 -35.44 -8.96
CA LYS A 23 14.17 -35.64 -9.23
C LYS A 23 15.02 -34.43 -8.87
N GLN A 24 14.47 -33.21 -8.96
CA GLN A 24 15.22 -31.98 -8.66
C GLN A 24 15.24 -31.62 -7.18
N VAL A 25 14.24 -32.03 -6.41
CA VAL A 25 14.06 -31.55 -5.02
C VAL A 25 14.30 -32.64 -3.98
N SER A 26 14.08 -33.91 -4.32
CA SER A 26 14.17 -35.03 -3.37
C SER A 26 15.59 -35.21 -2.83
N GLY A 27 15.79 -35.11 -1.52
CA GLY A 27 17.11 -35.21 -0.88
C GLY A 27 18.03 -34.02 -1.17
N PHE A 28 17.54 -32.90 -1.72
CA PHE A 28 18.30 -31.67 -1.87
C PHE A 28 18.09 -30.78 -0.63
N SER A 29 19.18 -30.47 0.09
CA SER A 29 19.10 -29.66 1.31
C SER A 29 18.61 -28.24 1.02
N GLY A 30 17.53 -27.83 1.69
CA GLY A 30 16.90 -26.53 1.49
C GLY A 30 16.20 -26.35 0.15
N ALA A 31 15.67 -27.43 -0.45
CA ALA A 31 14.89 -27.33 -1.67
C ALA A 31 13.65 -26.42 -1.47
N GLN A 32 13.41 -25.53 -2.43
CA GLN A 32 12.25 -24.64 -2.47
C GLN A 32 11.50 -24.89 -3.77
N TYR A 33 10.26 -25.36 -3.68
CA TYR A 33 9.43 -25.62 -4.85
C TYR A 33 7.95 -25.49 -4.50
N LYS A 34 7.12 -25.20 -5.52
CA LYS A 34 5.67 -25.04 -5.35
C LYS A 34 4.93 -25.41 -6.63
N SER A 35 3.73 -25.98 -6.50
CA SER A 35 2.88 -26.29 -7.64
C SER A 35 1.82 -25.21 -7.88
N PHE A 36 1.49 -24.96 -9.14
CA PHE A 36 0.59 -23.93 -9.61
C PHE A 36 -0.38 -24.47 -10.66
N GLY A 37 -1.58 -23.90 -10.67
CA GLY A 37 -2.58 -24.19 -11.72
C GLY A 37 -2.32 -23.44 -13.02
N LEU A 38 -1.45 -22.42 -12.99
CA LEU A 38 -1.09 -21.58 -14.13
C LEU A 38 0.43 -21.48 -14.23
N ARG A 39 0.94 -21.46 -15.46
CA ARG A 39 2.37 -21.29 -15.73
C ARG A 39 2.89 -19.94 -15.21
N GLN A 40 2.09 -18.89 -15.36
CA GLN A 40 2.45 -17.53 -14.92
C GLN A 40 2.75 -17.47 -13.41
N ASP A 41 1.91 -18.07 -12.57
CA ASP A 41 2.17 -18.07 -11.12
C ASP A 41 3.47 -18.85 -10.77
N ALA A 42 3.84 -19.85 -11.58
CA ALA A 42 5.08 -20.59 -11.44
C ALA A 42 6.29 -19.74 -11.87
N GLU A 43 6.14 -18.88 -12.87
CA GLU A 43 7.14 -17.89 -13.31
C GLU A 43 7.35 -16.81 -12.23
N ASP A 44 6.26 -16.27 -11.69
CA ASP A 44 6.29 -15.28 -10.60
C ASP A 44 7.00 -15.83 -9.35
N TYR A 45 6.72 -17.09 -8.99
CA TYR A 45 7.36 -17.74 -7.84
C TYR A 45 8.87 -17.91 -7.99
N LEU A 46 9.36 -18.12 -9.21
CA LEU A 46 10.79 -18.22 -9.50
C LEU A 46 11.47 -16.86 -9.57
N GLY A 47 10.72 -15.76 -9.52
CA GLY A 47 11.26 -14.43 -9.78
C GLY A 47 11.84 -14.33 -11.19
N VAL A 48 11.30 -15.11 -12.14
CA VAL A 48 11.64 -14.93 -13.56
C VAL A 48 11.09 -13.57 -13.94
N SER A 49 11.98 -12.59 -13.98
CA SER A 49 11.67 -11.25 -14.43
C SER A 49 11.19 -11.34 -15.88
N HIS A 50 9.92 -11.00 -16.09
CA HIS A 50 9.45 -10.64 -17.42
C HIS A 50 10.32 -9.47 -17.92
N SER A 51 10.65 -9.55 -19.21
CA SER A 51 11.62 -8.73 -19.93
C SER A 51 11.49 -7.23 -19.68
N LYS A 52 12.56 -6.49 -20.00
CA LYS A 52 12.71 -5.01 -20.01
C LYS A 52 11.52 -4.20 -20.59
N GLU A 53 10.54 -4.85 -21.20
CA GLU A 53 9.31 -4.26 -21.75
C GLU A 53 8.34 -3.79 -20.66
N ASP A 54 8.19 -4.52 -19.54
CA ASP A 54 7.29 -4.12 -18.44
C ASP A 54 7.78 -2.87 -17.70
N SER A 55 9.10 -2.66 -17.63
CA SER A 55 9.71 -1.47 -17.03
C SER A 55 9.55 -0.23 -17.90
N GLN A 56 9.47 -0.38 -19.23
CA GLN A 56 9.26 0.74 -20.15
C GLN A 56 7.82 1.27 -20.11
N GLN A 57 6.84 0.42 -19.82
CA GLN A 57 5.43 0.83 -19.78
C GLN A 57 5.10 1.76 -18.60
N LEU A 58 5.90 1.74 -17.53
CA LEU A 58 5.72 2.61 -16.36
C LEU A 58 6.54 3.90 -16.40
N ASP A 59 7.30 4.15 -17.47
CA ASP A 59 8.06 5.38 -17.67
C ASP A 59 7.67 6.08 -18.98
N LEU A 60 6.36 6.22 -19.19
CA LEU A 60 5.83 6.91 -20.35
C LEU A 60 6.10 8.43 -20.27
N PRO A 61 6.44 9.08 -21.39
CA PRO A 61 6.59 10.53 -21.43
C PRO A 61 5.23 11.21 -21.25
N ILE A 62 5.24 12.41 -20.65
CA ILE A 62 4.06 13.27 -20.65
C ILE A 62 3.94 13.90 -22.03
N VAL A 63 2.84 13.64 -22.75
CA VAL A 63 2.57 14.21 -24.07
C VAL A 63 1.48 15.29 -23.96
N PRO A 64 1.52 16.36 -24.78
CA PRO A 64 0.42 17.32 -24.86
C PRO A 64 -0.89 16.65 -25.30
N GLY A 65 -2.03 17.17 -24.82
CA GLY A 65 -3.36 16.68 -25.21
C GLY A 65 -3.86 15.47 -24.43
N GLN A 66 -3.18 15.04 -23.35
CA GLN A 66 -3.65 13.99 -22.46
C GLN A 66 -4.12 14.57 -21.12
N ILE A 67 -5.09 13.91 -20.51
CA ILE A 67 -5.47 14.15 -19.11
C ILE A 67 -4.38 13.54 -18.21
N LEU A 68 -3.82 14.35 -17.31
CA LEU A 68 -2.92 13.85 -16.27
C LEU A 68 -3.69 13.63 -14.98
N VAL A 69 -3.51 12.46 -14.38
CA VAL A 69 -4.14 12.09 -13.12
C VAL A 69 -3.04 11.76 -12.13
N TYR A 70 -2.93 12.55 -11.07
CA TYR A 70 -2.03 12.28 -9.94
C TYR A 70 -2.85 11.70 -8.79
N THR A 71 -2.33 10.65 -8.16
CA THR A 71 -3.01 9.98 -7.04
C THR A 71 -2.02 9.59 -5.97
N ASP A 72 -2.39 9.85 -4.72
CA ASP A 72 -1.58 9.49 -3.57
C ASP A 72 -2.49 9.09 -2.38
N GLY A 73 -1.95 8.25 -1.51
CA GLY A 73 -2.57 7.77 -0.30
C GLY A 73 -1.54 7.69 0.82
N GLY A 74 -1.97 7.97 2.04
CA GLY A 74 -1.09 7.95 3.20
C GLY A 74 -1.83 7.53 4.46
N SER A 75 -1.10 6.93 5.41
CA SER A 75 -1.57 6.66 6.76
C SER A 75 -0.54 7.12 7.79
N ARG A 76 -0.97 7.84 8.82
CA ARG A 76 -0.15 8.29 9.95
C ARG A 76 -0.44 7.42 11.16
N SER A 77 0.50 6.54 11.48
CA SER A 77 0.43 5.71 12.68
C SER A 77 1.10 6.37 13.88
N HIS A 78 0.36 6.54 14.97
CA HIS A 78 0.94 7.04 16.22
C HIS A 78 1.59 5.88 16.99
N GLY A 79 2.90 5.71 16.78
CA GLY A 79 3.73 4.84 17.60
C GLY A 79 3.60 3.34 17.32
N ASN A 80 3.32 2.94 16.07
CA ASN A 80 3.37 1.54 15.68
C ASN A 80 4.82 1.12 15.43
N ARG A 81 5.21 -0.02 16.00
CA ARG A 81 6.46 -0.70 15.64
C ARG A 81 6.28 -1.47 14.32
N PRO A 82 7.37 -1.76 13.61
CA PRO A 82 7.37 -2.71 12.51
C PRO A 82 6.57 -3.99 12.82
N GLY A 83 5.55 -4.27 12.01
CA GLY A 83 4.67 -5.43 12.17
C GLY A 83 3.42 -5.21 13.05
N GLU A 84 3.21 -4.02 13.60
CA GLU A 84 1.96 -3.68 14.30
C GLU A 84 0.86 -3.24 13.32
N HIS A 85 -0.39 -3.64 13.61
CA HIS A 85 -1.55 -3.28 12.81
C HIS A 85 -1.91 -1.80 12.99
N VAL A 86 -2.44 -1.19 11.92
CA VAL A 86 -3.01 0.17 11.97
C VAL A 86 -4.06 0.25 13.08
N LYS A 87 -3.94 1.23 13.97
CA LYS A 87 -4.86 1.41 15.09
C LYS A 87 -6.17 2.00 14.59
N ALA A 88 -7.27 1.71 15.28
CA ALA A 88 -8.60 2.18 14.87
C ALA A 88 -8.72 3.71 14.77
N ASP A 89 -7.87 4.45 15.47
CA ASP A 89 -7.80 5.91 15.50
C ASP A 89 -6.65 6.49 14.66
N ASP A 90 -5.82 5.66 14.02
CA ASP A 90 -4.80 6.13 13.09
C ASP A 90 -5.48 6.82 11.91
N LYS A 91 -4.96 7.99 11.53
CA LYS A 91 -5.52 8.78 10.44
C LYS A 91 -4.95 8.28 9.13
N ALA A 92 -5.80 8.13 8.13
CA ALA A 92 -5.38 7.88 6.76
C ALA A 92 -6.16 8.78 5.81
N ALA A 93 -5.53 9.19 4.71
CA ALA A 93 -6.17 10.00 3.69
C ALA A 93 -5.71 9.60 2.29
N TRP A 94 -6.56 9.90 1.33
CA TRP A 94 -6.32 9.78 -0.10
C TRP A 94 -6.50 11.15 -0.75
N ALA A 95 -5.76 11.41 -1.81
CA ALA A 95 -5.95 12.60 -2.64
C ALA A 95 -5.74 12.28 -4.12
N PHE A 96 -6.41 13.04 -4.97
CA PHE A 96 -6.13 13.09 -6.41
C PHE A 96 -6.08 14.53 -6.91
N ALA A 97 -5.34 14.72 -8.00
CA ALA A 97 -5.35 15.92 -8.82
C ALA A 97 -5.46 15.53 -10.29
N ILE A 98 -6.33 16.21 -11.05
CA ILE A 98 -6.58 15.97 -12.46
C ILE A 98 -6.28 17.26 -13.22
N GLN A 99 -5.35 17.18 -14.17
CA GLN A 99 -5.10 18.22 -15.17
C GLN A 99 -5.80 17.79 -16.47
N LEU A 100 -6.81 18.55 -16.90
CA LEU A 100 -7.41 18.35 -18.22
C LEU A 100 -6.46 18.85 -19.32
N ALA A 101 -6.56 18.29 -20.51
CA ALA A 101 -5.65 18.57 -21.63
C ALA A 101 -5.61 20.06 -22.04
N ASP A 102 -6.75 20.75 -21.93
CA ASP A 102 -6.95 22.13 -22.41
C ASP A 102 -7.19 23.15 -21.27
N ASP A 103 -7.06 22.73 -20.01
CA ASP A 103 -7.23 23.60 -18.85
C ASP A 103 -5.91 23.71 -18.10
N GLU A 104 -5.56 24.90 -17.62
CA GLU A 104 -4.41 25.11 -16.73
C GLU A 104 -4.77 24.80 -15.27
N LYS A 105 -6.05 24.82 -14.90
CA LYS A 105 -6.50 24.52 -13.54
C LYS A 105 -6.54 23.02 -13.28
N GLN A 106 -6.07 22.65 -12.09
CA GLN A 106 -6.17 21.29 -11.59
C GLN A 106 -7.45 21.12 -10.79
N ILE A 107 -8.17 20.06 -11.09
CA ILE A 107 -9.33 19.61 -10.33
C ILE A 107 -8.82 18.66 -9.26
N THR A 108 -9.13 18.93 -8.00
CA THR A 108 -8.63 18.14 -6.87
C THR A 108 -9.76 17.49 -6.09
N GLY A 109 -9.45 16.37 -5.44
CA GLY A 109 -10.35 15.71 -4.50
C GLY A 109 -9.55 15.00 -3.42
N THR A 110 -10.06 15.03 -2.19
CA THR A 110 -9.41 14.40 -1.03
C THR A 110 -10.44 13.90 -0.03
N GLY A 111 -10.05 12.92 0.79
CA GLY A 111 -10.87 12.39 1.87
C GLY A 111 -10.04 11.54 2.82
N GLY A 112 -10.60 11.26 4.00
CA GLY A 112 -9.90 10.52 5.04
C GLY A 112 -10.75 9.45 5.71
N GLU A 113 -10.08 8.41 6.20
CA GLU A 113 -10.65 7.30 6.97
C GLU A 113 -9.76 7.02 8.20
N TYR A 114 -10.37 6.71 9.33
CA TYR A 114 -9.66 6.22 10.51
C TYR A 114 -9.42 4.72 10.42
N GLY A 115 -8.28 4.24 10.92
CA GLY A 115 -7.92 2.82 10.93
C GLY A 115 -7.63 2.22 9.56
N ALA A 116 -7.49 3.05 8.52
CA ALA A 116 -7.21 2.60 7.17
C ALA A 116 -5.70 2.48 6.91
N THR A 117 -5.32 1.47 6.13
CA THR A 117 -3.92 1.26 5.72
C THR A 117 -3.53 2.17 4.57
N ASN A 118 -2.22 2.40 4.41
CA ASN A 118 -1.70 3.15 3.27
C ASN A 118 -2.21 2.59 1.93
N ASN A 119 -2.03 1.29 1.68
CA ASN A 119 -2.52 0.59 0.49
C ASN A 119 -4.02 0.80 0.23
N ARG A 120 -4.84 0.94 1.28
CA ARG A 120 -6.27 1.19 1.12
C ARG A 120 -6.50 2.59 0.53
N MET A 121 -5.81 3.60 1.06
CA MET A 121 -5.92 4.97 0.59
C MET A 121 -5.36 5.15 -0.82
N GLU A 122 -4.25 4.49 -1.15
CA GLU A 122 -3.71 4.51 -2.52
C GLU A 122 -4.72 3.95 -3.55
N ILE A 123 -5.37 2.82 -3.25
CA ILE A 123 -6.42 2.28 -4.14
C ILE A 123 -7.62 3.24 -4.20
N MET A 124 -8.02 3.79 -3.05
CA MET A 124 -9.15 4.72 -2.96
C MET A 124 -8.91 5.96 -3.81
N ALA A 125 -7.71 6.56 -3.76
CA ALA A 125 -7.34 7.73 -4.55
C ALA A 125 -7.61 7.49 -6.05
N LEU A 126 -7.13 6.36 -6.58
CA LEU A 126 -7.34 6.00 -7.98
C LEU A 126 -8.81 5.72 -8.30
N VAL A 127 -9.53 5.01 -7.43
CA VAL A 127 -10.98 4.76 -7.60
C VAL A 127 -11.75 6.08 -7.68
N ARG A 128 -11.43 7.05 -6.81
CA ARG A 128 -12.09 8.35 -6.76
C ARG A 128 -11.78 9.21 -7.98
N ALA A 129 -10.52 9.24 -8.40
CA ALA A 129 -10.11 9.95 -9.62
C ALA A 129 -10.81 9.40 -10.87
N LEU A 130 -10.83 8.07 -11.05
CA LEU A 130 -11.50 7.46 -12.20
C LEU A 130 -13.02 7.61 -12.14
N SER A 131 -13.62 7.53 -10.94
CA SER A 131 -15.05 7.78 -10.78
C SER A 131 -15.43 9.22 -11.15
N PHE A 132 -14.58 10.18 -10.80
CA PHE A 132 -14.74 11.57 -11.20
C PHE A 132 -14.72 11.71 -12.73
N LEU A 133 -13.72 11.12 -13.40
CA LEU A 133 -13.62 11.16 -14.86
C LEU A 133 -14.81 10.49 -15.56
N VAL A 134 -15.33 9.39 -15.00
CA VAL A 134 -16.56 8.75 -15.49
C VAL A 134 -17.75 9.71 -15.40
N ALA A 135 -17.93 10.37 -14.25
CA ALA A 135 -19.05 11.27 -13.99
C ALA A 135 -19.04 12.56 -14.84
N HIS A 136 -17.89 12.89 -15.45
CA HIS A 136 -17.70 14.07 -16.30
C HIS A 136 -17.38 13.68 -17.76
N ASP A 137 -17.70 12.45 -18.17
CA ASP A 137 -17.60 11.97 -19.56
C ASP A 137 -16.19 12.01 -20.19
N HIS A 138 -15.12 11.96 -19.37
CA HIS A 138 -13.72 11.99 -19.84
C HIS A 138 -13.13 10.61 -20.18
N GLN A 139 -13.95 9.57 -20.26
CA GLN A 139 -13.50 8.17 -20.37
C GLN A 139 -12.78 7.84 -21.69
N GLN A 140 -13.10 8.59 -22.75
CA GLN A 140 -12.59 8.35 -24.10
C GLN A 140 -11.30 9.13 -24.40
N GLU A 141 -10.85 9.98 -23.48
CA GLU A 141 -9.66 10.80 -23.63
C GLU A 141 -8.38 9.99 -23.34
N PRO A 142 -7.24 10.37 -23.93
CA PRO A 142 -5.94 9.84 -23.51
C PRO A 142 -5.69 10.25 -22.05
N ILE A 143 -5.46 9.27 -21.18
CA ILE A 143 -5.22 9.50 -19.75
C ILE A 143 -3.89 8.89 -19.36
N LEU A 144 -3.07 9.66 -18.63
CA LEU A 144 -1.88 9.17 -17.95
C LEU A 144 -2.05 9.31 -16.44
N VAL A 145 -2.14 8.18 -15.75
CA VAL A 145 -2.13 8.12 -14.29
C VAL A 145 -0.69 8.09 -13.81
N VAL A 146 -0.30 9.04 -12.98
CA VAL A 146 0.98 9.14 -12.29
C VAL A 146 0.78 8.81 -10.81
N SER A 147 1.44 7.78 -10.32
CA SER A 147 1.36 7.35 -8.92
C SER A 147 2.70 6.77 -8.46
N ASP A 148 3.00 6.93 -7.18
CA ASP A 148 4.16 6.30 -6.53
C ASP A 148 3.88 4.90 -5.97
N SER A 149 2.59 4.53 -5.84
CA SER A 149 2.16 3.21 -5.39
C SER A 149 2.48 2.11 -6.40
N ARG A 150 3.65 1.50 -6.22
CA ARG A 150 4.00 0.26 -6.93
C ARG A 150 2.99 -0.85 -6.67
N TYR A 151 2.36 -0.88 -5.51
CA TYR A 151 1.36 -1.88 -5.18
C TYR A 151 0.14 -1.78 -6.11
N VAL A 152 -0.41 -0.57 -6.28
CA VAL A 152 -1.53 -0.30 -7.18
C VAL A 152 -1.13 -0.54 -8.63
N LEU A 153 -0.01 0.04 -9.07
CA LEU A 153 0.42 -0.05 -10.46
C LEU A 153 0.71 -1.50 -10.87
N ASN A 154 1.44 -2.27 -10.05
CA ASN A 154 1.70 -3.68 -10.34
C ASN A 154 0.41 -4.51 -10.38
N ALA A 155 -0.57 -4.22 -9.52
CA ALA A 155 -1.83 -4.98 -9.53
C ALA A 155 -2.56 -4.86 -10.88
N ILE A 156 -2.46 -3.68 -11.50
CA ILE A 156 -3.06 -3.35 -12.78
C ILE A 156 -2.21 -3.91 -13.93
N THR A 157 -0.93 -3.55 -13.99
CA THR A 157 -0.05 -3.86 -15.13
C THR A 157 0.36 -5.33 -15.18
N LYS A 158 0.61 -5.96 -14.03
CA LYS A 158 1.03 -7.38 -13.93
C LYS A 158 -0.14 -8.37 -13.88
N LYS A 159 -1.32 -7.95 -14.31
CA LYS A 159 -2.53 -8.80 -14.44
C LYS A 159 -2.98 -9.48 -13.13
N TRP A 160 -2.63 -8.92 -11.96
CA TRP A 160 -3.08 -9.47 -10.67
C TRP A 160 -4.60 -9.38 -10.53
N LEU A 161 -5.20 -8.25 -10.95
CA LEU A 161 -6.66 -8.07 -10.97
C LEU A 161 -7.38 -9.20 -11.72
N ALA A 162 -6.88 -9.56 -12.91
CA ALA A 162 -7.45 -10.64 -13.70
C ALA A 162 -7.34 -12.01 -13.00
N SER A 163 -6.22 -12.26 -12.31
CA SER A 163 -6.01 -13.48 -11.52
C SER A 163 -6.94 -13.55 -10.31
N TRP A 164 -7.06 -12.45 -9.55
CA TRP A 164 -7.95 -12.37 -8.39
C TRP A 164 -9.41 -12.52 -8.79
N LYS A 165 -9.85 -11.83 -9.84
CA LYS A 165 -11.21 -11.95 -10.38
C LYS A 165 -11.56 -13.39 -10.74
N ARG A 166 -10.66 -14.10 -11.43
CA ARG A 166 -10.85 -15.52 -11.78
C ARG A 166 -10.99 -16.42 -10.56
N ARG A 167 -10.38 -16.05 -9.44
CA ARG A 167 -10.43 -16.78 -8.16
C ARG A 167 -11.56 -16.32 -7.24
N GLY A 168 -12.50 -15.51 -7.74
CA GLY A 168 -13.58 -14.95 -6.93
C GLY A 168 -13.08 -13.94 -5.90
N TRP A 169 -12.09 -13.12 -6.29
CA TRP A 169 -11.46 -12.09 -5.47
C TRP A 169 -10.79 -12.65 -4.20
N LYS A 170 -10.02 -13.73 -4.38
CA LYS A 170 -9.26 -14.40 -3.32
C LYS A 170 -7.79 -14.57 -3.71
N ARG A 171 -6.91 -14.62 -2.71
CA ARG A 171 -5.50 -14.99 -2.86
C ARG A 171 -5.30 -16.45 -2.44
N SER A 172 -4.17 -17.04 -2.82
CA SER A 172 -3.83 -18.40 -2.39
C SER A 172 -3.63 -18.51 -0.87
N ALA A 173 -3.29 -17.39 -0.22
CA ALA A 173 -3.02 -17.31 1.22
C ALA A 173 -4.26 -16.92 2.05
N GLY A 174 -5.43 -16.71 1.42
CA GLY A 174 -6.66 -16.31 2.12
C GLY A 174 -7.46 -15.23 1.39
N PRO A 175 -8.35 -14.53 2.11
CA PRO A 175 -9.11 -13.42 1.57
C PRO A 175 -8.21 -12.35 0.95
N LEU A 176 -8.66 -11.72 -0.13
CA LEU A 176 -7.97 -10.57 -0.70
C LEU A 176 -8.29 -9.34 0.16
N VAL A 177 -7.26 -8.70 0.71
CA VAL A 177 -7.41 -7.41 1.41
C VAL A 177 -7.85 -6.33 0.42
N ASN A 178 -8.78 -5.48 0.83
CA ASN A 178 -9.41 -4.43 0.01
C ASN A 178 -10.11 -4.96 -1.25
N ALA A 179 -10.64 -6.20 -1.21
CA ALA A 179 -11.30 -6.83 -2.35
C ALA A 179 -12.43 -5.97 -2.95
N GLU A 180 -13.15 -5.24 -2.12
CA GLU A 180 -14.21 -4.31 -2.50
C GLU A 180 -13.70 -3.14 -3.34
N LEU A 181 -12.57 -2.53 -2.96
CA LEU A 181 -11.96 -1.45 -3.74
C LEU A 181 -11.36 -1.97 -5.05
N TRP A 182 -10.75 -3.16 -5.03
CA TRP A 182 -10.25 -3.79 -6.25
C TRP A 182 -11.34 -4.15 -7.25
N GLN A 183 -12.51 -4.57 -6.75
CA GLN A 183 -13.69 -4.83 -7.58
C GLN A 183 -14.20 -3.55 -8.25
N GLN A 184 -14.29 -2.46 -7.48
CA GLN A 184 -14.66 -1.16 -8.02
C GLN A 184 -13.65 -0.69 -9.08
N LEU A 185 -12.36 -0.81 -8.80
CA LEU A 185 -11.30 -0.42 -9.72
C LEU A 185 -11.32 -1.24 -11.03
N ASP A 186 -11.50 -2.57 -10.98
CA ASP A 186 -11.63 -3.38 -12.21
C ASP A 186 -12.85 -2.99 -13.05
N GLY A 187 -13.95 -2.57 -12.41
CA GLY A 187 -15.13 -2.05 -13.10
C GLY A 187 -14.86 -0.70 -13.79
N LEU A 188 -14.15 0.20 -13.11
CA LEU A 188 -13.80 1.52 -13.64
C LEU A 188 -12.80 1.41 -14.79
N LEU A 189 -11.70 0.67 -14.62
CA LEU A 189 -10.63 0.54 -15.62
C LEU A 189 -11.12 0.08 -16.99
N ARG A 190 -12.18 -0.75 -17.04
CA ARG A 190 -12.78 -1.23 -18.30
C ARG A 190 -13.42 -0.12 -19.14
N GLN A 191 -13.74 1.01 -18.53
CA GLN A 191 -14.37 2.14 -19.20
C GLN A 191 -13.35 3.06 -19.90
N PHE A 192 -12.06 2.89 -19.61
CA PHE A 192 -10.99 3.76 -20.11
C PHE A 192 -10.09 3.03 -21.13
N PRO A 193 -10.45 3.00 -22.43
CA PRO A 193 -9.66 2.28 -23.44
C PRO A 193 -8.28 2.89 -23.71
N LYS A 194 -8.04 4.15 -23.32
CA LYS A 194 -6.80 4.90 -23.58
C LYS A 194 -6.05 5.29 -22.30
N ILE A 195 -6.27 4.56 -21.20
CA ILE A 195 -5.57 4.80 -19.94
C ILE A 195 -4.17 4.18 -19.94
N ASN A 196 -3.19 4.96 -19.50
CA ASN A 196 -1.83 4.55 -19.30
C ASN A 196 -1.38 4.88 -17.87
N PHE A 197 -0.29 4.26 -17.43
CA PHE A 197 0.21 4.38 -16.07
C PHE A 197 1.70 4.74 -16.08
N LYS A 198 2.10 5.62 -15.17
CA LYS A 198 3.47 6.00 -14.93
C LYS A 198 3.78 5.87 -13.44
N TRP A 199 4.86 5.18 -13.14
CA TRP A 199 5.40 5.19 -11.78
C TRP A 199 6.26 6.43 -11.58
N THR A 200 6.14 7.06 -10.42
CA THR A 200 7.05 8.12 -9.98
C THR A 200 7.64 7.78 -8.62
N LYS A 201 8.81 8.30 -8.29
CA LYS A 201 9.35 8.12 -6.94
C LYS A 201 8.47 8.93 -5.97
N GLY A 202 8.12 8.35 -4.81
CA GLY A 202 7.45 9.10 -3.76
C GLY A 202 8.27 10.32 -3.36
N HIS A 203 7.60 11.45 -3.11
CA HIS A 203 8.22 12.77 -2.92
C HIS A 203 9.13 13.24 -4.06
N ALA A 204 8.95 12.74 -5.29
CA ALA A 204 9.64 13.29 -6.46
C ALA A 204 9.15 14.72 -6.74
N ASP A 205 10.06 15.56 -7.26
CA ASP A 205 9.87 16.98 -7.56
C ASP A 205 8.90 17.27 -8.74
N ASN A 206 7.94 16.39 -9.05
CA ASN A 206 6.90 16.73 -10.00
C ASN A 206 5.73 17.41 -9.26
N SER A 207 5.29 18.56 -9.77
CA SER A 207 4.33 19.44 -9.09
C SER A 207 3.00 18.76 -8.74
N GLY A 208 2.54 17.82 -9.57
CA GLY A 208 1.31 17.08 -9.31
C GLY A 208 1.41 16.11 -8.13
N ASN A 209 2.54 15.39 -7.98
CA ASN A 209 2.76 14.49 -6.84
C ASN A 209 2.91 15.26 -5.54
N VAL A 210 3.63 16.39 -5.57
CA VAL A 210 3.75 17.29 -4.42
C VAL A 210 2.38 17.81 -3.99
N LEU A 211 1.53 18.20 -4.95
CA LEU A 211 0.18 18.67 -4.64
C LEU A 211 -0.68 17.61 -3.94
N VAL A 212 -0.70 16.36 -4.43
CA VAL A 212 -1.54 15.32 -3.80
C VAL A 212 -1.04 14.92 -2.41
N ASP A 213 0.29 14.89 -2.19
CA ASP A 213 0.90 14.70 -0.86
C ASP A 213 0.54 15.85 0.10
N GLU A 214 0.56 17.09 -0.37
CA GLU A 214 0.11 18.24 0.43
C GLU A 214 -1.38 18.13 0.79
N LEU A 215 -2.24 17.78 -0.17
CA LEU A 215 -3.69 17.66 0.03
C LEU A 215 -4.06 16.56 1.03
N LEU A 216 -3.44 15.38 0.92
CA LEU A 216 -3.72 14.28 1.85
C LEU A 216 -3.21 14.61 3.26
N ASN A 217 -2.09 15.31 3.38
CA ASN A 217 -1.55 15.73 4.67
C ASN A 217 -2.45 16.78 5.35
N GLN A 218 -2.91 17.78 4.60
CA GLN A 218 -3.90 18.76 5.08
C GLN A 218 -5.19 18.08 5.52
N THR A 219 -5.62 17.04 4.81
CA THR A 219 -6.82 16.27 5.16
C THR A 219 -6.64 15.55 6.48
N MET A 220 -5.51 14.87 6.69
CA MET A 220 -5.20 14.23 7.97
C MET A 220 -5.05 15.24 9.11
N ASP A 221 -4.51 16.43 8.85
CA ASP A 221 -4.42 17.49 9.86
C ASP A 221 -5.81 17.98 10.30
N ALA A 222 -6.73 18.13 9.35
CA ALA A 222 -8.11 18.55 9.60
C ALA A 222 -9.00 17.48 10.26
N MET A 223 -8.62 16.20 10.19
CA MET A 223 -9.34 15.10 10.84
C MET A 223 -9.30 15.27 12.38
N LYS A 224 -10.44 15.57 13.00
CA LYS A 224 -10.57 15.66 14.47
C LYS A 224 -10.95 14.29 15.03
N HIS A 225 -10.17 13.78 16.00
CA HIS A 225 -10.60 12.62 16.77
C HIS A 225 -11.98 12.92 17.36
N GLN A 226 -12.93 12.00 17.19
CA GLN A 226 -14.09 12.00 18.06
C GLN A 226 -13.57 11.57 19.43
N GLU A 227 -13.25 12.55 20.28
CA GLU A 227 -13.17 12.29 21.71
C GLU A 227 -14.49 11.66 22.11
N GLY A 228 -14.42 10.48 22.72
CA GLY A 228 -15.58 9.68 23.05
C GLY A 228 -16.58 10.49 23.87
N ASP A 229 -17.78 10.65 23.31
CA ASP A 229 -18.97 10.80 24.13
C ASP A 229 -19.05 9.50 24.94
N ALA A 230 -18.70 9.60 26.22
CA ALA A 230 -19.08 8.59 27.19
C ALA A 230 -20.60 8.37 27.07
N PRO A 231 -21.11 7.15 27.27
CA PRO A 231 -22.55 6.94 27.27
C PRO A 231 -23.10 7.61 28.53
N ASP A 232 -23.57 8.85 28.41
CA ASP A 232 -24.41 9.46 29.43
C ASP A 232 -25.79 8.80 29.30
N GLU A 233 -26.00 7.77 30.12
CA GLU A 233 -27.33 7.34 30.50
C GLU A 233 -28.04 8.55 31.11
N ASN A 234 -28.89 9.24 30.33
CA ASN A 234 -30.18 9.72 30.81
C ASN A 234 -31.04 10.26 29.66
N VAL A 235 -31.98 9.42 29.23
CA VAL A 235 -33.22 9.87 28.60
C VAL A 235 -34.13 10.41 29.71
N THR A 236 -34.58 11.67 29.62
CA THR A 236 -35.98 12.10 29.86
C THR A 236 -36.20 13.53 29.33
N VAL A 237 -37.41 13.77 28.83
CA VAL A 237 -37.80 14.77 27.82
C VAL A 237 -38.48 16.03 28.40
N LYS A 238 -38.21 17.19 27.75
CA LYS A 238 -38.97 18.47 27.60
C LYS A 238 -39.34 19.33 28.82
N SER A 239 -38.93 20.61 28.74
CA SER A 239 -39.83 21.77 28.54
C SER A 239 -39.06 23.10 28.32
N LEU A 240 -39.50 23.91 27.34
CA LEU A 240 -39.24 25.36 27.20
C LEU A 240 -40.21 26.15 28.11
N PRO A 241 -39.93 27.40 28.56
CA PRO A 241 -39.95 28.58 27.64
C PRO A 241 -39.05 29.81 28.00
N THR A 242 -38.88 30.71 27.01
CA THR A 242 -38.72 32.21 26.99
C THR A 242 -37.90 32.93 28.09
N ASP A 243 -37.04 33.95 27.89
CA ASP A 243 -37.03 35.10 26.97
C ASP A 243 -35.67 35.86 27.05
N SER A 244 -35.32 36.59 25.98
CA SER A 244 -34.60 37.91 25.91
C SER A 244 -33.14 38.17 26.41
N GLU A 245 -32.28 38.47 25.43
CA GLU A 245 -31.02 39.27 25.27
C GLU A 245 -30.62 40.41 26.27
N PRO A 246 -29.47 41.15 26.09
CA PRO A 246 -28.11 40.84 25.53
C PRO A 246 -26.94 41.52 26.33
N GLN A 247 -25.65 41.23 26.04
CA GLN A 247 -24.54 42.24 25.91
C GLN A 247 -23.11 41.71 25.62
N LYS A 248 -22.51 42.27 24.54
CA LYS A 248 -21.15 42.84 24.31
C LYS A 248 -19.81 42.15 24.72
N ALA A 249 -19.03 41.82 23.69
CA ALA A 249 -17.72 42.39 23.23
C ALA A 249 -16.43 42.44 24.10
N ALA A 250 -15.29 42.36 23.38
CA ALA A 250 -13.86 42.64 23.69
C ALA A 250 -13.02 41.39 24.06
N SER A 251 -12.02 40.89 23.31
CA SER A 251 -10.76 41.42 22.71
C SER A 251 -9.50 41.13 23.56
N GLU A 252 -8.37 40.91 22.85
CA GLU A 252 -6.96 40.73 23.29
C GLU A 252 -6.49 39.28 23.56
N SER A 253 -5.59 38.72 22.74
CA SER A 253 -4.13 38.96 22.65
C SER A 253 -3.41 38.56 23.93
N THR A 254 -2.50 37.55 23.86
CA THR A 254 -1.08 37.66 24.28
C THR A 254 -0.35 36.30 24.19
N GLN A 255 0.64 36.27 23.29
CA GLN A 255 2.00 35.71 23.37
C GLN A 255 2.34 34.37 24.06
N ARG A 256 3.04 33.55 23.24
CA ARG A 256 4.03 32.50 23.52
C ARG A 256 5.14 32.94 24.50
N PRO A 257 5.80 31.99 25.19
CA PRO A 257 7.24 31.87 24.93
C PRO A 257 7.76 30.42 24.85
N GLU A 258 8.78 30.25 24.00
CA GLU A 258 9.67 29.08 23.93
C GLU A 258 10.61 28.99 25.15
N ARG A 259 11.08 27.77 25.45
CA ARG A 259 12.41 27.59 26.05
C ARG A 259 13.07 26.24 25.70
N LYS A 260 14.08 26.35 24.83
CA LYS A 260 15.47 25.83 24.88
C LYS A 260 15.75 24.36 25.26
N LYS A 261 16.33 23.68 24.28
CA LYS A 261 17.24 22.52 24.34
C LYS A 261 18.46 22.77 25.24
N ARG A 262 19.01 21.69 25.83
CA ARG A 262 20.47 21.41 25.93
C ARG A 262 20.73 19.92 26.28
N PRO A 263 21.95 19.41 25.99
CA PRO A 263 22.23 18.02 25.59
C PRO A 263 22.85 17.16 26.70
N ILE A 264 22.95 15.85 26.48
CA ILE A 264 23.82 14.96 27.27
C ILE A 264 24.58 14.03 26.33
N LYS A 265 25.91 14.05 26.46
CA LYS A 265 26.89 13.08 25.93
C LYS A 265 27.34 12.17 27.07
N LEU A 266 27.67 10.90 26.77
CA LEU A 266 28.72 10.08 27.39
C LEU A 266 28.88 8.85 26.45
N ASP A 267 29.99 8.66 25.73
CA ASP A 267 31.30 8.12 26.15
C ASP A 267 31.18 6.81 26.97
N THR A 268 31.92 5.71 26.78
CA THR A 268 32.83 5.15 25.76
C THR A 268 33.16 3.73 26.29
N ASP A 269 33.62 2.84 25.40
CA ASP A 269 34.42 1.64 25.69
C ASP A 269 33.65 0.44 26.32
N ASP A 270 33.88 -0.84 25.99
CA ASP A 270 35.10 -1.47 25.49
C ASP A 270 34.85 -2.96 25.10
N ILE A 271 35.79 -3.55 24.36
CA ILE A 271 36.14 -4.99 24.26
C ILE A 271 35.39 -5.91 23.24
N LYS A 272 36.18 -6.26 22.22
CA LYS A 272 36.19 -7.46 21.35
C LYS A 272 37.38 -8.35 21.83
N PRO A 273 37.70 -9.58 21.32
CA PRO A 273 36.97 -10.48 20.39
C PRO A 273 37.22 -12.03 20.60
N VAL A 274 36.71 -12.83 19.64
CA VAL A 274 37.22 -14.08 18.99
C VAL A 274 36.98 -15.52 19.53
N HIS A 275 36.77 -16.40 18.51
CA HIS A 275 36.99 -17.88 18.38
C HIS A 275 35.94 -18.79 19.04
N GLU A 276 35.49 -19.95 18.50
CA GLU A 276 35.76 -20.77 17.32
C GLU A 276 34.66 -21.87 17.27
N ALA A 277 34.37 -22.45 16.10
CA ALA A 277 33.55 -23.67 15.98
C ALA A 277 34.42 -24.93 16.17
N PRO A 278 33.84 -26.09 16.57
CA PRO A 278 33.65 -27.15 15.57
C PRO A 278 32.45 -28.12 15.75
N THR A 279 31.98 -28.59 14.60
CA THR A 279 31.39 -29.88 14.16
C THR A 279 30.97 -31.00 15.17
N HIS A 280 29.74 -31.54 15.03
CA HIS A 280 29.38 -32.85 14.42
C HIS A 280 28.02 -33.44 14.91
N LEU A 281 27.36 -34.18 14.00
CA LEU A 281 26.36 -35.27 14.19
C LEU A 281 24.86 -34.93 14.37
N SER A 282 24.08 -35.26 13.33
CA SER A 282 22.65 -35.70 13.41
C SER A 282 22.60 -37.17 13.89
N PRO A 283 21.46 -37.79 14.30
CA PRO A 283 20.09 -37.56 13.83
C PRO A 283 18.97 -37.66 14.91
N THR A 284 17.79 -37.09 14.66
CA THR A 284 16.48 -37.80 14.63
C THR A 284 15.31 -36.83 14.44
N THR A 285 14.34 -37.31 13.68
CA THR A 285 13.07 -36.70 13.31
C THR A 285 12.09 -36.74 14.47
N GLU A 286 11.39 -35.64 14.76
CA GLU A 286 9.93 -35.55 14.87
C GLU A 286 9.45 -34.28 15.62
N LYS A 287 8.60 -33.52 14.93
CA LYS A 287 7.50 -32.69 15.46
C LYS A 287 7.84 -31.46 16.30
N SER A 288 7.67 -30.28 15.70
CA SER A 288 6.64 -29.34 16.19
C SER A 288 6.23 -28.37 15.09
N VAL A 289 4.92 -28.24 14.87
CA VAL A 289 4.28 -27.32 13.91
C VAL A 289 4.39 -25.85 14.38
N HIS A 290 5.02 -25.60 15.53
CA HIS A 290 5.27 -24.26 16.07
C HIS A 290 6.47 -23.51 15.45
N ASP A 291 7.45 -24.18 14.85
CA ASP A 291 8.65 -23.50 14.31
C ASP A 291 8.42 -22.88 12.91
N ILE A 292 7.29 -23.21 12.27
CA ILE A 292 6.88 -22.63 10.99
C ILE A 292 6.29 -21.23 11.18
N GLU A 293 5.65 -20.96 12.32
CA GLU A 293 5.14 -19.62 12.64
C GLU A 293 6.28 -18.65 13.00
N GLU A 294 7.36 -19.11 13.63
CA GLU A 294 8.55 -18.29 13.84
C GLU A 294 9.39 -18.09 12.57
N SER A 295 9.49 -19.11 11.70
CA SER A 295 10.20 -18.98 10.42
C SER A 295 9.53 -18.02 9.44
N LEU A 296 8.23 -17.73 9.60
CA LEU A 296 7.52 -16.70 8.84
C LEU A 296 7.73 -15.28 9.39
N LYS A 297 8.18 -15.13 10.64
CA LYS A 297 8.61 -13.84 11.21
C LYS A 297 10.07 -13.51 10.88
N GLN A 298 10.93 -14.52 10.66
CA GLN A 298 12.35 -14.32 10.32
C GLN A 298 12.65 -14.02 8.83
N LEU A 299 11.63 -13.94 7.96
CA LEU A 299 11.80 -13.73 6.52
C LEU A 299 11.79 -12.26 6.06
N GLY A 300 11.99 -11.30 6.97
CA GLY A 300 12.44 -9.92 6.62
C GLY A 300 11.61 -9.20 5.55
N LEU A 301 10.29 -9.34 5.58
CA LEU A 301 9.38 -8.70 4.62
C LEU A 301 8.77 -7.38 5.11
N PHE A 302 9.26 -6.87 6.25
CA PHE A 302 8.97 -5.54 6.78
C PHE A 302 10.24 -5.01 7.45
N ASP A 303 11.03 -4.20 6.74
CA ASP A 303 11.52 -2.89 7.20
C ASP A 303 12.54 -2.26 6.22
N ASP A 304 12.28 -0.97 5.99
CA ASP A 304 13.17 0.14 5.63
C ASP A 304 13.97 0.15 4.32
N ASP A 305 13.45 0.89 3.34
CA ASP A 305 14.27 1.77 2.50
C ASP A 305 14.27 3.17 3.15
N GLN A 306 15.36 3.52 3.86
CA GLN A 306 15.77 4.92 4.02
C GLN A 306 16.79 5.27 2.92
N HIS A 307 16.40 6.19 2.03
CA HIS A 307 17.11 7.41 1.57
C HIS A 307 16.54 7.97 0.25
#